data_AF-A0A937VF22-F1
#
_entry.id   AF-A0A937VF22-F1
#
_cell.length_a   1.000
_cell.length_b   1.000
_cell.length_c   1.000
_cell.angle_alpha   90.00
_cell.angle_beta   90.00
_cell.angle_gamma   90.00
#
_symmetry.space_group_name_H-M   'P 1'
#
loop_
_entity.id
_entity.type
_entity.pdbx_description
1 polymer ?
#
loop_
_entity_poly.entity_id
_entity_poly.type
_entity_poly.pdbx_seq_one_letter_code
_entity_poly.pdbx_strand_id
1 'polypeptide(L)'
;MKRHITRREFLRLSAVMAAGAVAAACGPAPTPTTPPKPTVPPAQPTKAPEPTKPPAAKYTEAPMLSDLVKAGKLPAVEQRVSDEPLVLKPIEEIGQYGGTWRRAWKGPADFHAYGRLNYEPILRWPRNPKDPVQAGLAKKWEFSPDGKTLTLYFRKGLKWSDGTPWTVDDIIFWWEDIELNKDLTSAPHAEWVVNGKNMTLKKIDDYTIQYNFDGPNGLVVRMLAFHGNQWPLNFERFGAFAPAHYLKQFHPKYNKDIKDYKLFNEKADDLSPGRPAMTPWTVAQYKAGDPKLIATRNPYYWKVDEKGQQLPYIDQIELTLVQNNDAVAALALSCEIDMQFRSMDLRKYSLFKENEQKCGYRVFRWPSAQGTALALWPNQSYAADSVLRDIFQNKDFRIALSYAIDRKKINTITYLDQGVIRSEMVVPDSAFYVPEVESLYMDYDPKKAAEYLDKAGLKMGPDGKTRLRPDGKTLEITIETERTGAELDALQLIVETWNAVGVKTALKTMTRDAFWPRATGNEVQISVWSTDRGLEPFVDPIYIFPFDERSWMAPAYGIYYKTAGAQGVKPTGK
;
A
#
# COMPACT_ATOMS: atom_id res chain seq x y z
N MET A 1 14.44 -44.16 -25.51
CA MET A 1 14.22 -45.40 -24.74
C MET A 1 13.98 -45.05 -23.27
N LYS A 2 12.72 -45.08 -22.81
CA LYS A 2 12.38 -44.87 -21.39
C LYS A 2 12.44 -46.22 -20.67
N ARG A 3 13.25 -46.34 -19.61
CA ARG A 3 13.33 -47.52 -18.76
C ARG A 3 12.47 -47.27 -17.52
N HIS A 4 11.39 -48.02 -17.35
CA HIS A 4 10.52 -47.92 -16.18
C HIS A 4 11.16 -48.69 -15.00
N ILE A 5 11.46 -47.97 -13.91
CA ILE A 5 11.87 -48.57 -12.64
C ILE A 5 10.63 -49.14 -11.96
N THR A 6 10.69 -50.40 -11.55
CA THR A 6 9.55 -51.08 -10.92
C THR A 6 9.48 -50.80 -9.42
N ARG A 7 8.28 -50.91 -8.83
CA ARG A 7 8.04 -50.74 -7.38
C ARG A 7 8.96 -51.60 -6.49
N ARG A 8 9.45 -52.74 -7.00
CA ARG A 8 10.39 -53.63 -6.32
C ARG A 8 11.83 -53.13 -6.32
N GLU A 9 12.24 -52.39 -7.36
CA GLU A 9 13.56 -51.75 -7.44
C GLU A 9 13.62 -50.49 -6.57
N PHE A 10 12.50 -49.75 -6.46
CA PHE A 10 12.38 -48.63 -5.53
C PHE A 10 12.57 -49.08 -4.07
N LEU A 11 11.94 -50.19 -3.65
CA LEU A 11 12.07 -50.72 -2.30
C LEU A 11 13.47 -51.27 -1.97
N ARG A 12 14.21 -51.76 -2.98
CA ARG A 12 15.62 -52.20 -2.78
C ARG A 12 16.58 -51.01 -2.64
N LEU A 13 16.32 -49.89 -3.31
CA LEU A 13 17.09 -48.65 -3.15
C LEU A 13 16.81 -47.94 -1.82
N SER A 14 15.60 -48.10 -1.25
CA SER A 14 15.26 -47.54 0.06
C SER A 14 15.91 -48.29 1.24
N ALA A 15 16.29 -49.57 1.07
CA ALA A 15 16.83 -50.39 2.15
C ALA A 15 18.36 -50.26 2.33
N VAL A 16 19.08 -49.60 1.40
CA VAL A 16 20.55 -49.44 1.46
C VAL A 16 20.98 -48.10 2.10
N MET A 17 20.04 -47.20 2.39
CA MET A 17 20.34 -45.91 3.06
C MET A 17 20.06 -45.89 4.58
N ALA A 18 19.89 -47.05 5.21
CA ALA A 18 19.63 -47.16 6.66
C ALA A 18 20.72 -47.89 7.46
N ALA A 19 21.87 -48.23 6.86
CA ALA A 19 22.99 -48.85 7.57
C ALA A 19 24.31 -48.19 7.15
N GLY A 20 24.61 -47.05 7.77
CA GLY A 20 25.83 -46.30 7.51
C GLY A 20 26.03 -45.15 8.48
N ALA A 21 25.92 -45.42 9.78
CA ALA A 21 26.23 -44.46 10.82
C ALA A 21 26.95 -45.15 11.98
N VAL A 22 28.26 -45.40 11.85
CA VAL A 22 29.18 -45.48 12.99
C VAL A 22 30.58 -45.00 12.56
N ALA A 23 31.16 -44.14 13.39
CA ALA A 23 32.57 -43.73 13.47
C ALA A 23 33.05 -42.53 12.62
N ALA A 24 32.94 -41.31 13.19
CA ALA A 24 34.05 -40.37 13.38
C ALA A 24 33.55 -39.08 14.05
N ALA A 25 33.66 -38.97 15.38
CA ALA A 25 33.43 -37.73 16.10
C ALA A 25 34.49 -37.58 17.21
N CYS A 26 35.51 -36.76 16.96
CA CYS A 26 36.36 -36.14 17.97
C CYS A 26 36.98 -34.86 17.38
N GLY A 27 36.30 -33.73 17.58
CA GLY A 27 36.77 -32.38 17.31
C GLY A 27 35.71 -31.39 17.81
N PRO A 28 36.07 -30.33 18.57
CA PRO A 28 35.09 -29.42 19.14
C PRO A 28 34.41 -28.60 18.03
N ALA A 29 33.09 -28.74 17.92
CA ALA A 29 32.28 -27.92 17.03
C ALA A 29 32.23 -26.47 17.56
N PRO A 30 32.31 -25.44 16.70
CA PRO A 30 32.10 -24.06 17.10
C PRO A 30 30.67 -23.89 17.62
N THR A 31 30.55 -23.26 18.79
CA THR A 31 29.28 -23.00 19.46
C THR A 31 28.34 -22.23 18.52
N PRO A 32 27.14 -22.74 18.20
CA PRO A 32 26.18 -21.96 17.43
C PRO A 32 25.71 -20.78 18.29
N THR A 33 26.12 -19.56 17.92
CA THR A 33 25.49 -18.35 18.42
C THR A 33 24.03 -18.38 18.01
N THR A 34 23.16 -18.70 18.97
CA THR A 34 21.72 -18.65 18.81
C THR A 34 21.36 -17.21 18.42
N PRO A 35 20.63 -16.98 17.32
CA PRO A 35 20.05 -15.67 17.06
C PRO A 35 19.25 -15.27 18.31
N PRO A 36 19.32 -14.00 18.76
CA PRO A 36 18.50 -13.57 19.88
C PRO A 36 17.05 -13.93 19.58
N LYS A 37 16.42 -14.67 20.49
CA LYS A 37 14.98 -14.93 20.46
C LYS A 37 14.29 -13.57 20.27
N PRO A 38 13.37 -13.40 19.30
CA PRO A 38 12.57 -12.19 19.25
C PRO A 38 11.89 -12.03 20.62
N THR A 39 12.32 -11.02 21.37
CA THR A 39 11.75 -10.67 22.68
C THR A 39 10.44 -9.89 22.53
N VAL A 40 9.93 -9.76 21.31
CA VAL A 40 8.63 -9.14 21.05
C VAL A 40 7.56 -10.20 21.30
N PRO A 41 6.83 -10.16 22.43
CA PRO A 41 5.64 -11.00 22.58
C PRO A 41 4.72 -10.78 21.37
N PRO A 42 3.90 -11.77 20.96
CA PRO A 42 2.88 -11.54 19.95
C PRO A 42 2.13 -10.27 20.33
N ALA A 43 2.08 -9.30 19.40
CA ALA A 43 1.49 -8.01 19.65
C ALA A 43 0.13 -8.24 20.31
N GLN A 44 0.01 -7.82 21.58
CA GLN A 44 -1.28 -7.88 22.26
C GLN A 44 -2.28 -7.17 21.35
N PRO A 45 -3.50 -7.73 21.13
CA PRO A 45 -4.50 -7.07 20.32
C PRO A 45 -4.61 -5.63 20.80
N THR A 46 -4.26 -4.69 19.92
CA THR A 46 -4.26 -3.27 20.23
C THR A 46 -5.62 -2.93 20.80
N LYS A 47 -5.65 -2.61 22.10
CA LYS A 47 -6.88 -2.24 22.79
C LYS A 47 -7.47 -1.06 22.02
N ALA A 48 -8.74 -1.16 21.61
CA ALA A 48 -9.39 -0.09 20.88
C ALA A 48 -9.26 1.22 21.68
N PRO A 49 -8.92 2.36 21.04
CA PRO A 49 -8.93 3.64 21.71
C PRO A 49 -10.31 3.91 22.31
N GLU A 50 -10.37 4.62 23.44
CA GLU A 50 -11.66 5.00 24.02
C GLU A 50 -12.44 5.90 23.06
N PRO A 51 -13.76 5.69 22.88
CA PRO A 51 -14.60 6.57 22.08
C PRO A 51 -14.54 8.02 22.61
N THR A 52 -14.39 8.98 21.71
CA THR A 52 -14.50 10.41 22.06
C THR A 52 -15.91 10.71 22.58
N LYS A 53 -16.02 11.38 23.73
CA LYS A 53 -17.30 11.85 24.27
C LYS A 53 -17.92 12.89 23.33
N PRO A 54 -19.26 12.88 23.12
CA PRO A 54 -19.94 13.93 22.36
C PRO A 54 -19.66 15.33 22.93
N PRO A 55 -19.64 16.39 22.12
CA PRO A 55 -19.49 17.75 22.60
C PRO A 55 -20.64 18.14 23.54
N ALA A 56 -20.36 18.94 24.56
CA ALA A 56 -21.39 19.45 25.48
C ALA A 56 -22.28 20.55 24.87
N ALA A 57 -21.93 21.06 23.68
CA ALA A 57 -22.61 22.15 22.98
C ALA A 57 -23.63 21.64 21.94
N LYS A 58 -24.63 22.47 21.60
CA LYS A 58 -25.53 22.22 20.47
C LYS A 58 -24.73 22.17 19.16
N TYR A 59 -25.15 21.31 18.25
CA TYR A 59 -24.54 21.21 16.92
C TYR A 59 -24.82 22.47 16.09
N THR A 60 -23.88 22.85 15.24
CA THR A 60 -24.08 23.90 14.24
C THR A 60 -23.81 23.33 12.85
N GLU A 61 -24.38 23.97 11.84
CA GLU A 61 -24.27 23.57 10.44
C GLU A 61 -23.80 24.74 9.58
N ALA A 62 -23.31 24.42 8.39
CA ALA A 62 -22.91 25.46 7.45
C ALA A 62 -24.10 26.31 6.97
N PRO A 63 -23.87 27.59 6.62
CA PRO A 63 -24.93 28.49 6.18
C PRO A 63 -25.79 27.93 5.05
N MET A 64 -25.16 27.29 4.04
CA MET A 64 -25.91 26.69 2.92
C MET A 64 -26.87 25.56 3.35
N LEU A 65 -26.58 24.85 4.44
CA LEU A 65 -27.47 23.82 4.97
C LEU A 65 -28.58 24.46 5.81
N SER A 66 -28.24 25.49 6.61
CA SER A 66 -29.22 26.27 7.37
C SER A 66 -30.33 26.82 6.47
N ASP A 67 -29.98 27.27 5.25
CA ASP A 67 -30.95 27.78 4.30
C ASP A 67 -31.87 26.68 3.75
N LEU A 68 -31.37 25.45 3.57
CA LEU A 68 -32.19 24.29 3.21
C LEU A 68 -33.12 23.87 4.36
N VAL A 69 -32.66 23.96 5.61
CA VAL A 69 -33.49 23.69 6.80
C VAL A 69 -34.62 24.71 6.91
N LYS A 70 -34.32 26.00 6.78
CA LYS A 70 -35.34 27.08 6.76
C LYS A 70 -36.35 26.90 5.64
N ALA A 71 -35.91 26.37 4.49
CA ALA A 71 -36.78 26.07 3.35
C ALA A 71 -37.57 24.75 3.50
N GLY A 72 -37.41 24.00 4.60
CA GLY A 72 -38.07 22.71 4.82
C GLY A 72 -37.58 21.58 3.90
N LYS A 73 -36.42 21.77 3.25
CA LYS A 73 -35.82 20.80 2.31
C LYS A 73 -34.81 19.87 2.98
N LEU A 74 -34.42 20.17 4.22
CA LEU A 74 -33.46 19.40 4.97
C LEU A 74 -33.88 19.36 6.46
N PRO A 75 -33.76 18.21 7.15
CA PRO A 75 -33.97 18.14 8.59
C PRO A 75 -32.96 19.01 9.36
N ALA A 76 -33.31 19.43 10.58
CA ALA A 76 -32.38 20.15 11.46
C ALA A 76 -31.11 19.33 11.75
N VAL A 77 -29.99 20.01 12.02
CA VAL A 77 -28.68 19.36 12.22
C VAL A 77 -28.70 18.27 13.29
N GLU A 78 -29.48 18.44 14.36
CA GLU A 78 -29.63 17.47 15.44
C GLU A 78 -30.31 16.17 15.01
N GLN A 79 -31.06 16.19 13.90
CA GLN A 79 -31.69 14.99 13.33
C GLN A 79 -30.79 14.32 12.29
N ARG A 80 -29.79 15.05 11.77
CA ARG A 80 -28.90 14.58 10.70
C ARG A 80 -27.63 13.96 11.27
N VAL A 81 -26.97 14.65 12.20
CA VAL A 81 -25.77 14.17 12.87
C VAL A 81 -26.11 12.92 13.68
N SER A 82 -25.26 11.90 13.62
CA SER A 82 -25.45 10.64 14.36
C SER A 82 -25.50 10.88 15.87
N ASP A 83 -26.16 10.00 16.62
CA ASP A 83 -26.24 10.08 18.10
C ASP A 83 -24.86 10.06 18.77
N GLU A 84 -23.87 9.43 18.11
CA GLU A 84 -22.50 9.27 18.59
C GLU A 84 -21.49 9.75 17.53
N PRO A 85 -21.45 11.06 17.19
CA PRO A 85 -20.59 11.54 16.13
C PRO A 85 -19.12 11.36 16.49
N LEU A 86 -18.27 11.25 15.47
CA LEU A 86 -16.83 11.32 15.70
C LEU A 86 -16.42 12.79 15.84
N VAL A 87 -15.87 13.11 17.01
CA VAL A 87 -15.32 14.44 17.30
C VAL A 87 -13.89 14.48 16.77
N LEU A 88 -13.62 15.39 15.85
CA LEU A 88 -12.28 15.63 15.31
C LEU A 88 -11.69 16.89 15.92
N LYS A 89 -10.47 16.77 16.44
CA LYS A 89 -9.66 17.91 16.85
C LYS A 89 -9.06 18.57 15.61
N PRO A 90 -9.29 19.88 15.38
CA PRO A 90 -8.68 20.56 14.24
C PRO A 90 -7.15 20.59 14.33
N ILE A 91 -6.52 20.75 13.17
CA ILE A 91 -5.06 20.68 13.06
C ILE A 91 -4.39 21.96 13.54
N GLU A 92 -4.91 23.11 13.13
CA GLU A 92 -4.38 24.43 13.49
C GLU A 92 -5.35 25.12 14.45
N GLU A 93 -6.60 25.31 14.02
CA GLU A 93 -7.65 25.95 14.81
C GLU A 93 -9.05 25.51 14.36
N ILE A 94 -10.09 25.88 15.12
CA ILE A 94 -11.49 25.70 14.72
C ILE A 94 -11.72 26.41 13.39
N GLY A 95 -12.19 25.67 12.39
CA GLY A 95 -12.42 26.20 11.05
C GLY A 95 -13.68 27.05 10.93
N GLN A 96 -13.81 27.67 9.76
CA GLN A 96 -14.98 28.43 9.36
C GLN A 96 -15.66 27.76 8.17
N TYR A 97 -16.99 27.77 8.15
CA TYR A 97 -17.74 27.23 7.01
C TYR A 97 -17.59 28.09 5.77
N GLY A 98 -17.54 27.44 4.61
CA GLY A 98 -17.64 28.11 3.33
C GLY A 98 -16.58 27.69 2.32
N GLY A 99 -16.76 28.19 1.11
CA GLY A 99 -15.74 28.20 0.07
C GLY A 99 -15.66 26.92 -0.76
N THR A 100 -14.89 27.05 -1.84
CA THR A 100 -14.62 25.97 -2.78
C THR A 100 -13.13 25.65 -2.74
N TRP A 101 -12.81 24.37 -2.57
CA TRP A 101 -11.46 23.87 -2.72
C TRP A 101 -11.19 23.50 -4.18
N ARG A 102 -10.46 24.38 -4.89
CA ARG A 102 -10.07 24.22 -6.29
C ARG A 102 -8.78 23.42 -6.42
N ARG A 103 -8.82 22.44 -7.31
CA ARG A 103 -7.75 21.46 -7.57
C ARG A 103 -7.74 21.07 -9.03
N ALA A 104 -6.70 20.34 -9.45
CA ALA A 104 -6.56 19.76 -10.77
C ALA A 104 -6.47 18.23 -10.71
N TRP A 105 -6.93 17.55 -11.75
CA TRP A 105 -6.86 16.09 -11.91
C TRP A 105 -6.79 15.69 -13.38
N LYS A 106 -6.47 14.43 -13.67
CA LYS A 106 -6.36 13.91 -15.04
C LYS A 106 -7.56 13.06 -15.48
N GLY A 107 -8.74 13.33 -14.89
CA GLY A 107 -9.98 12.62 -15.21
C GLY A 107 -10.13 11.27 -14.51
N PRO A 108 -11.03 10.38 -14.99
CA PRO A 108 -11.40 9.15 -14.28
C PRO A 108 -10.24 8.20 -13.98
N ALA A 109 -9.24 8.12 -14.87
CA ALA A 109 -8.03 7.31 -14.62
C ALA A 109 -7.23 7.82 -13.41
N ASP A 110 -7.45 9.07 -13.01
CA ASP A 110 -6.87 9.71 -11.84
C ASP A 110 -7.83 9.67 -10.62
N PHE A 111 -8.61 8.59 -10.48
CA PHE A 111 -9.63 8.40 -9.44
C PHE A 111 -9.13 8.67 -8.00
N HIS A 112 -7.83 8.45 -7.71
CA HIS A 112 -7.22 8.82 -6.43
C HIS A 112 -7.20 10.32 -6.14
N ALA A 113 -7.30 11.19 -7.15
CA ALA A 113 -7.37 12.63 -6.97
C ALA A 113 -8.60 13.02 -6.17
N TYR A 114 -9.73 12.35 -6.40
CA TYR A 114 -10.96 12.54 -5.61
C TYR A 114 -11.01 11.58 -4.42
N GLY A 115 -10.79 10.28 -4.65
CA GLY A 115 -11.03 9.23 -3.65
C GLY A 115 -10.24 9.41 -2.35
N ARG A 116 -8.98 9.85 -2.42
CA ARG A 116 -8.16 10.05 -1.20
C ARG A 116 -8.55 11.29 -0.39
N LEU A 117 -9.33 12.21 -0.96
CA LEU A 117 -9.95 13.31 -0.20
C LEU A 117 -11.25 12.89 0.49
N ASN A 118 -11.90 11.87 -0.07
CA ASN A 118 -13.27 11.51 0.22
C ASN A 118 -13.33 10.06 0.69
N TYR A 119 -12.68 9.82 1.83
CA TYR A 119 -12.33 8.49 2.31
C TYR A 119 -12.83 8.28 3.75
N GLU A 120 -13.78 7.36 3.93
CA GLU A 120 -14.39 7.08 5.24
C GLU A 120 -14.42 5.58 5.58
N PRO A 121 -13.38 5.09 6.28
CA PRO A 121 -13.26 3.69 6.62
C PRO A 121 -13.92 3.33 7.97
N ILE A 122 -14.18 2.03 8.15
CA ILE A 122 -14.72 1.40 9.35
C ILE A 122 -13.81 1.70 10.55
N LEU A 123 -12.50 1.52 10.37
CA LEU A 123 -11.44 1.95 11.28
C LEU A 123 -10.54 2.95 10.56
N ARG A 124 -9.76 3.79 11.24
CA ARG A 124 -8.94 4.81 10.58
C ARG A 124 -7.47 4.65 10.89
N TRP A 125 -6.62 4.94 9.90
CA TRP A 125 -5.22 5.22 10.21
C TRP A 125 -5.11 6.43 11.13
N PRO A 126 -4.24 6.38 12.15
CA PRO A 126 -3.95 7.54 12.95
C PRO A 126 -3.21 8.57 12.12
N ARG A 127 -3.27 9.83 12.55
CA ARG A 127 -2.49 10.90 11.93
C ARG A 127 -1.00 10.75 12.22
N ASN A 128 -0.65 10.43 13.45
CA ASN A 128 0.69 10.02 13.81
C ASN A 128 0.81 8.51 13.57
N PRO A 129 1.64 8.04 12.63
CA PRO A 129 1.74 6.62 12.29
C PRO A 129 2.21 5.72 13.44
N LYS A 130 2.74 6.30 14.53
CA LYS A 130 3.14 5.58 15.75
C LYS A 130 1.97 5.29 16.68
N ASP A 131 0.84 5.98 16.53
CA ASP A 131 -0.35 5.74 17.33
C ASP A 131 -1.04 4.43 16.84
N PRO A 132 -1.91 3.81 17.65
CA PRO A 132 -2.70 2.67 17.18
C PRO A 132 -3.73 3.10 16.13
N VAL A 133 -4.25 2.12 15.38
CA VAL A 133 -5.45 2.28 14.55
C VAL A 133 -6.58 2.91 15.38
N GLN A 134 -7.27 3.87 14.78
CA GLN A 134 -8.27 4.72 15.43
C GLN A 134 -9.70 4.29 15.08
N ALA A 135 -10.66 4.68 15.92
CA ALA A 135 -12.08 4.51 15.61
C ALA A 135 -12.49 5.27 14.33
N GLY A 136 -13.33 4.63 13.53
CA GLY A 136 -13.98 5.19 12.33
C GLY A 136 -15.50 5.10 12.48
N LEU A 137 -16.18 4.54 11.48
CA LEU A 137 -17.61 4.18 11.59
C LEU A 137 -17.84 3.22 12.75
N ALA A 138 -16.94 2.25 12.93
CA ALA A 138 -16.87 1.45 14.14
C ALA A 138 -16.23 2.29 15.25
N LYS A 139 -16.97 2.49 16.35
CA LYS A 139 -16.49 3.19 17.55
C LYS A 139 -15.63 2.29 18.43
N LYS A 140 -15.77 0.97 18.30
CA LYS A 140 -15.06 -0.04 19.10
C LYS A 140 -15.00 -1.36 18.34
N TRP A 141 -13.97 -2.16 18.64
CA TRP A 141 -13.86 -3.54 18.18
C TRP A 141 -13.23 -4.43 19.25
N GLU A 142 -13.52 -5.73 19.20
CA GLU A 142 -13.00 -6.73 20.15
C GLU A 142 -12.67 -8.03 19.42
N PHE A 143 -11.50 -8.60 19.71
CA PHE A 143 -11.16 -9.95 19.30
C PHE A 143 -11.58 -10.96 20.36
N SER A 144 -12.09 -12.09 19.90
CA SER A 144 -12.12 -13.34 20.67
C SER A 144 -10.71 -13.74 21.13
N PRO A 145 -10.56 -14.49 22.24
CA PRO A 145 -9.26 -14.89 22.77
C PRO A 145 -8.37 -15.67 21.79
N ASP A 146 -8.96 -16.40 20.85
CA ASP A 146 -8.23 -17.16 19.83
C ASP A 146 -7.94 -16.36 18.55
N GLY A 147 -8.38 -15.09 18.49
CA GLY A 147 -8.15 -14.17 17.37
C GLY A 147 -8.95 -14.51 16.09
N LYS A 148 -9.90 -15.44 16.15
CA LYS A 148 -10.67 -15.91 14.97
C LYS A 148 -11.93 -15.11 14.71
N THR A 149 -12.50 -14.51 15.74
CA THR A 149 -13.67 -13.63 15.65
C THR A 149 -13.29 -12.21 16.02
N LEU A 150 -13.61 -11.25 15.15
CA LEU A 150 -13.59 -9.82 15.41
C LEU A 150 -15.04 -9.32 15.51
N THR A 151 -15.43 -8.74 16.65
CA THR A 151 -16.72 -8.07 16.82
C THR A 151 -16.53 -6.56 16.62
N LEU A 152 -17.31 -5.97 15.72
CA LEU A 152 -17.31 -4.54 15.43
C LEU A 152 -18.59 -3.90 16.00
N TYR A 153 -18.42 -2.76 16.69
CA TYR A 153 -19.51 -1.96 17.24
C TYR A 153 -19.54 -0.61 16.53
N PHE A 154 -20.62 -0.34 15.81
CA PHE A 154 -20.82 0.88 15.03
C PHE A 154 -21.50 1.97 15.84
N ARG A 155 -21.33 3.21 15.36
CA ARG A 155 -22.01 4.39 15.92
C ARG A 155 -23.50 4.31 15.58
N LYS A 156 -24.35 4.64 16.56
CA LYS A 156 -25.81 4.69 16.35
C LYS A 156 -26.20 5.98 15.62
N GLY A 157 -27.29 5.90 14.83
CA GLY A 157 -27.87 7.06 14.15
C GLY A 157 -27.11 7.52 12.90
N LEU A 158 -26.13 6.75 12.41
CA LEU A 158 -25.47 6.99 11.12
C LEU A 158 -26.48 6.98 9.98
N LYS A 159 -26.28 7.88 9.01
CA LYS A 159 -27.12 8.02 7.82
C LYS A 159 -26.23 8.18 6.59
N TRP A 160 -26.65 7.59 5.48
CA TRP A 160 -26.16 7.87 4.15
C TRP A 160 -26.43 9.33 3.76
N SER A 161 -25.72 9.85 2.76
CA SER A 161 -25.89 11.24 2.30
C SER A 161 -27.27 11.60 1.76
N ASP A 162 -28.13 10.62 1.51
CA ASP A 162 -29.54 10.81 1.14
C ASP A 162 -30.49 10.79 2.35
N GLY A 163 -29.97 10.59 3.56
CA GLY A 163 -30.71 10.50 4.81
C GLY A 163 -31.15 9.10 5.21
N THR A 164 -30.94 8.08 4.35
CA THR A 164 -31.28 6.69 4.69
C THR A 164 -30.39 6.19 5.83
N PRO A 165 -30.92 5.46 6.83
CA PRO A 165 -30.11 4.89 7.89
C PRO A 165 -28.99 3.98 7.35
N TRP A 166 -27.78 4.14 7.87
CA TRP A 166 -26.68 3.21 7.64
C TRP A 166 -26.71 2.12 8.72
N THR A 167 -26.59 0.85 8.31
CA THR A 167 -26.59 -0.30 9.24
C THR A 167 -25.60 -1.37 8.79
N VAL A 168 -25.38 -2.39 9.62
CA VAL A 168 -24.54 -3.54 9.23
C VAL A 168 -25.10 -4.34 8.04
N ASP A 169 -26.35 -4.11 7.63
CA ASP A 169 -26.90 -4.72 6.41
C ASP A 169 -26.20 -4.21 5.14
N ASP A 170 -25.61 -3.01 5.19
CA ASP A 170 -24.78 -2.46 4.11
C ASP A 170 -23.43 -3.19 3.98
N ILE A 171 -22.91 -3.74 5.08
CA ILE A 171 -21.71 -4.61 5.11
C ILE A 171 -22.07 -5.99 4.57
N ILE A 172 -23.19 -6.55 5.02
CA ILE A 172 -23.65 -7.88 4.60
C ILE A 172 -23.94 -7.88 3.10
N PHE A 173 -24.63 -6.84 2.59
CA PHE A 173 -24.86 -6.67 1.16
C PHE A 173 -23.56 -6.60 0.37
N TRP A 174 -22.57 -5.81 0.82
CA TRP A 174 -21.27 -5.77 0.16
C TRP A 174 -20.62 -7.16 0.13
N TRP A 175 -20.57 -7.86 1.26
CA TRP A 175 -19.92 -9.16 1.35
C TRP A 175 -20.61 -10.22 0.47
N GLU A 176 -21.92 -10.38 0.62
CA GLU A 176 -22.65 -11.48 -0.03
C GLU A 176 -22.92 -11.22 -1.51
N ASP A 177 -23.21 -9.98 -1.89
CA ASP A 177 -23.72 -9.64 -3.22
C ASP A 177 -22.71 -8.91 -4.10
N ILE A 178 -21.60 -8.40 -3.55
CA ILE A 178 -20.53 -7.74 -4.32
C ILE A 178 -19.24 -8.54 -4.25
N GLU A 179 -18.72 -8.81 -3.05
CA GLU A 179 -17.41 -9.45 -2.85
C GLU A 179 -17.43 -10.95 -3.19
N LEU A 180 -18.46 -11.68 -2.77
CA LEU A 180 -18.62 -13.10 -3.09
C LEU A 180 -19.25 -13.35 -4.47
N ASN A 181 -19.71 -12.31 -5.14
CA ASN A 181 -20.38 -12.40 -6.44
C ASN A 181 -19.36 -12.42 -7.59
N LYS A 182 -19.18 -13.58 -8.20
CA LYS A 182 -18.14 -13.82 -9.24
C LYS A 182 -18.32 -13.00 -10.52
N ASP A 183 -19.52 -12.51 -10.80
CA ASP A 183 -19.79 -11.65 -11.95
C ASP A 183 -19.32 -10.20 -11.71
N LEU A 184 -19.15 -9.82 -10.44
CA LEU A 184 -18.63 -8.52 -10.02
C LEU A 184 -17.16 -8.62 -9.60
N THR A 185 -16.83 -9.59 -8.75
CA THR A 185 -15.54 -9.79 -8.10
C THR A 185 -15.04 -11.20 -8.38
N SER A 186 -14.00 -11.34 -9.21
CA SER A 186 -13.57 -12.66 -9.73
C SER A 186 -13.17 -13.65 -8.64
N ALA A 187 -12.57 -13.17 -7.55
CA ALA A 187 -12.27 -13.91 -6.35
C ALA A 187 -12.27 -12.95 -5.15
N PRO A 188 -12.66 -13.41 -3.94
CA PRO A 188 -12.58 -12.59 -2.74
C PRO A 188 -11.14 -12.15 -2.48
N HIS A 189 -10.99 -10.93 -2.00
CA HIS A 189 -9.70 -10.36 -1.63
C HIS A 189 -9.06 -11.16 -0.49
N ALA A 190 -7.74 -11.31 -0.56
CA ALA A 190 -6.99 -12.24 0.27
C ALA A 190 -7.07 -11.93 1.77
N GLU A 191 -7.26 -10.66 2.15
CA GLU A 191 -7.45 -10.25 3.55
C GLU A 191 -8.71 -10.83 4.21
N TRP A 192 -9.69 -11.26 3.41
CA TRP A 192 -10.92 -11.90 3.86
C TRP A 192 -10.87 -13.42 3.78
N VAL A 193 -9.73 -14.01 3.41
CA VAL A 193 -9.54 -15.45 3.25
C VAL A 193 -8.43 -15.94 4.17
N VAL A 194 -8.77 -16.86 5.08
CA VAL A 194 -7.81 -17.45 6.02
C VAL A 194 -7.85 -18.96 5.86
N ASN A 195 -6.68 -19.60 5.77
CA ASN A 195 -6.57 -21.05 5.53
C ASN A 195 -7.37 -21.56 4.31
N GLY A 196 -7.47 -20.71 3.28
CA GLY A 196 -8.22 -21.02 2.05
C GLY A 196 -9.74 -20.98 2.21
N LYS A 197 -10.26 -20.52 3.36
CA LYS A 197 -11.69 -20.32 3.59
C LYS A 197 -12.03 -18.86 3.72
N ASN A 198 -13.12 -18.48 3.07
CA ASN A 198 -13.67 -17.13 3.16
C ASN A 198 -14.16 -16.85 4.59
N MET A 199 -14.04 -15.59 5.00
CA MET A 199 -14.69 -15.05 6.19
C MET A 199 -16.20 -15.30 6.17
N THR A 200 -16.82 -15.42 7.35
CA THR A 200 -18.28 -15.38 7.49
C THR A 200 -18.70 -14.22 8.37
N LEU A 201 -19.87 -13.65 8.07
CA LEU A 201 -20.45 -12.57 8.83
C LEU A 201 -21.60 -13.08 9.70
N LYS A 202 -21.71 -12.54 10.92
CA LYS A 202 -22.86 -12.75 11.80
C LYS A 202 -23.37 -11.42 12.31
N LYS A 203 -24.57 -11.04 11.85
CA LYS A 203 -25.32 -9.90 12.40
C LYS A 203 -25.70 -10.20 13.85
N ILE A 204 -25.40 -9.28 14.75
CA ILE A 204 -25.87 -9.33 16.15
C ILE A 204 -27.08 -8.40 16.29
N ASP A 205 -26.95 -7.17 15.81
CA ASP A 205 -28.01 -6.15 15.70
C ASP A 205 -27.66 -5.18 14.56
N ASP A 206 -28.44 -4.11 14.37
CA ASP A 206 -28.25 -3.15 13.27
C ASP A 206 -26.92 -2.38 13.31
N TYR A 207 -26.23 -2.37 14.45
CA TYR A 207 -24.98 -1.66 14.69
C TYR A 207 -23.85 -2.56 15.22
N THR A 208 -24.05 -3.88 15.22
CA THR A 208 -23.06 -4.83 15.74
C THR A 208 -22.96 -6.06 14.82
N ILE A 209 -21.76 -6.37 14.37
CA ILE A 209 -21.48 -7.51 13.48
C ILE A 209 -20.21 -8.23 13.89
N GLN A 210 -20.17 -9.55 13.67
CA GLN A 210 -18.98 -10.36 13.86
C GLN A 210 -18.41 -10.82 12.53
N TYR A 211 -17.10 -10.66 12.38
CA TYR A 211 -16.28 -11.19 11.29
C TYR A 211 -15.62 -12.45 11.83
N ASN A 212 -15.88 -13.60 11.22
CA ASN A 212 -15.37 -14.90 11.68
C ASN A 212 -14.45 -15.51 10.62
N PHE A 213 -13.25 -15.89 11.03
CA PHE A 213 -12.18 -16.40 10.18
C PHE A 213 -11.84 -17.86 10.54
N ASP A 214 -11.36 -18.64 9.56
CA ASP A 214 -10.89 -20.02 9.76
C ASP A 214 -9.47 -20.09 10.36
N GLY A 215 -9.11 -19.14 11.22
CA GLY A 215 -7.79 -18.98 11.82
C GLY A 215 -7.60 -17.57 12.38
N PRO A 216 -6.57 -17.33 13.23
CA PRO A 216 -6.31 -16.00 13.76
C PRO A 216 -6.02 -15.00 12.63
N ASN A 217 -6.68 -13.85 12.63
CA ASN A 217 -6.45 -12.78 11.64
C ASN A 217 -6.19 -11.44 12.32
N GLY A 218 -4.97 -11.23 12.84
CA GLY A 218 -4.60 -9.98 13.50
C GLY A 218 -4.44 -8.78 12.55
N LEU A 219 -4.26 -9.02 11.25
CA LEU A 219 -4.05 -7.97 10.24
C LEU A 219 -5.35 -7.28 9.82
N VAL A 220 -6.50 -7.91 10.05
CA VAL A 220 -7.81 -7.37 9.65
C VAL A 220 -8.06 -5.95 10.17
N VAL A 221 -7.54 -5.56 11.34
CA VAL A 221 -7.71 -4.20 11.88
C VAL A 221 -7.02 -3.16 10.99
N ARG A 222 -5.83 -3.49 10.48
CA ARG A 222 -5.09 -2.65 9.52
C ARG A 222 -5.80 -2.62 8.15
N MET A 223 -6.32 -3.76 7.73
CA MET A 223 -7.07 -3.85 6.48
C MET A 223 -8.39 -3.06 6.57
N LEU A 224 -9.09 -3.08 7.69
CA LEU A 224 -10.27 -2.23 7.92
C LEU A 224 -9.92 -0.73 7.99
N ALA A 225 -8.67 -0.39 8.33
CA ALA A 225 -8.17 0.98 8.24
C ALA A 225 -7.79 1.42 6.82
N PHE A 226 -7.65 0.48 5.88
CA PHE A 226 -7.24 0.70 4.50
C PHE A 226 -8.34 0.36 3.47
N HIS A 227 -8.79 -0.89 3.42
CA HIS A 227 -9.88 -1.38 2.56
C HIS A 227 -11.26 -1.36 3.24
N GLY A 228 -11.34 -0.99 4.53
CA GLY A 228 -12.60 -0.99 5.27
C GLY A 228 -13.58 0.13 4.90
N ASN A 229 -13.72 0.52 3.64
CA ASN A 229 -14.41 1.74 3.23
C ASN A 229 -15.39 1.50 2.06
N GLN A 230 -16.02 2.54 1.53
CA GLN A 230 -16.97 2.45 0.41
C GLN A 230 -16.29 2.56 -0.98
N TRP A 231 -14.97 2.65 -1.06
CA TRP A 231 -14.25 3.12 -2.24
C TRP A 231 -13.02 2.22 -2.56
N PRO A 232 -12.73 1.96 -3.85
CA PRO A 232 -13.61 2.12 -5.02
C PRO A 232 -14.41 0.83 -5.30
N LEU A 233 -15.74 0.92 -5.43
CA LEU A 233 -16.59 -0.27 -5.67
C LEU A 233 -16.54 -0.82 -7.10
N ASN A 234 -15.92 -0.11 -8.06
CA ASN A 234 -15.93 -0.48 -9.49
C ASN A 234 -14.55 -0.79 -10.08
N PHE A 235 -13.45 -0.39 -9.42
CA PHE A 235 -12.09 -0.63 -9.93
C PHE A 235 -11.41 -1.76 -9.15
N GLU A 236 -10.79 -1.44 -8.02
CA GLU A 236 -10.13 -2.42 -7.16
C GLU A 236 -11.11 -3.21 -6.29
N ARG A 237 -12.34 -2.72 -6.10
CA ARG A 237 -13.35 -3.33 -5.20
C ARG A 237 -12.87 -3.55 -3.76
N PHE A 238 -11.85 -2.82 -3.32
CA PHE A 238 -11.32 -2.79 -1.94
C PHE A 238 -12.28 -2.12 -0.93
N GLY A 239 -13.56 -2.46 -0.97
CA GLY A 239 -14.58 -1.96 -0.06
C GLY A 239 -14.82 -2.86 1.15
N ALA A 240 -15.69 -2.43 2.05
CA ALA A 240 -16.23 -3.24 3.14
C ALA A 240 -17.73 -3.00 3.42
N PHE A 241 -18.36 -2.06 2.74
CA PHE A 241 -19.79 -1.79 2.79
C PHE A 241 -20.23 -1.03 1.54
N ALA A 242 -21.52 -1.12 1.21
CA ALA A 242 -22.11 -0.43 0.07
C ALA A 242 -23.58 -0.07 0.35
N PRO A 243 -24.13 1.03 -0.23
CA PRO A 243 -25.49 1.49 0.08
C PRO A 243 -26.53 0.52 -0.49
N ALA A 244 -26.96 -0.43 0.35
CA ALA A 244 -27.77 -1.56 -0.09
C ALA A 244 -29.14 -1.09 -0.59
N HIS A 245 -29.74 -0.09 0.07
CA HIS A 245 -31.02 0.50 -0.31
C HIS A 245 -30.99 1.09 -1.72
N TYR A 246 -29.84 1.63 -2.14
CA TYR A 246 -29.65 2.20 -3.45
C TYR A 246 -29.24 1.14 -4.48
N LEU A 247 -28.20 0.35 -4.22
CA LEU A 247 -27.62 -0.52 -5.25
C LEU A 247 -28.42 -1.79 -5.52
N LYS A 248 -29.25 -2.26 -4.59
CA LYS A 248 -30.10 -3.45 -4.83
C LYS A 248 -31.02 -3.28 -6.03
N GLN A 249 -31.52 -2.07 -6.31
CA GLN A 249 -32.39 -1.82 -7.46
C GLN A 249 -31.69 -2.04 -8.82
N PHE A 250 -30.36 -2.00 -8.85
CA PHE A 250 -29.54 -2.22 -10.05
C PHE A 250 -28.90 -3.61 -10.08
N HIS A 251 -29.27 -4.50 -9.17
CA HIS A 251 -28.64 -5.81 -9.01
C HIS A 251 -29.60 -6.93 -9.48
N PRO A 252 -29.21 -7.81 -10.44
CA PRO A 252 -30.08 -8.85 -11.02
C PRO A 252 -30.77 -9.79 -10.02
N LYS A 253 -30.12 -10.06 -8.87
CA LYS A 253 -30.73 -10.82 -7.75
C LYS A 253 -32.03 -10.19 -7.25
N TYR A 254 -32.08 -8.86 -7.15
CA TYR A 254 -33.15 -8.10 -6.49
C TYR A 254 -34.08 -7.39 -7.46
N ASN A 255 -33.62 -7.09 -8.68
CA ASN A 255 -34.45 -6.51 -9.75
C ASN A 255 -34.37 -7.37 -11.01
N LYS A 256 -35.52 -7.98 -11.39
CA LYS A 256 -35.61 -8.88 -12.54
C LYS A 256 -35.51 -8.19 -13.90
N ASP A 257 -35.70 -6.88 -13.95
CA ASP A 257 -35.52 -6.09 -15.18
C ASP A 257 -34.05 -5.89 -15.52
N ILE A 258 -33.16 -6.02 -14.52
CA ILE A 258 -31.72 -5.94 -14.69
C ILE A 258 -31.18 -7.32 -15.08
N LYS A 259 -30.52 -7.41 -16.24
CA LYS A 259 -30.02 -8.67 -16.81
C LYS A 259 -28.52 -8.89 -16.63
N ASP A 260 -27.77 -7.81 -16.39
CA ASP A 260 -26.33 -7.82 -16.21
C ASP A 260 -25.90 -6.78 -15.16
N TYR A 261 -24.60 -6.68 -14.89
CA TYR A 261 -24.05 -5.75 -13.91
C TYR A 261 -23.55 -4.43 -14.51
N LYS A 262 -23.85 -4.12 -15.78
CA LYS A 262 -23.36 -2.89 -16.42
C LYS A 262 -23.92 -1.65 -15.75
N LEU A 263 -25.25 -1.61 -15.55
CA LEU A 263 -25.90 -0.50 -14.86
C LEU A 263 -25.51 -0.48 -13.37
N PHE A 264 -25.38 -1.64 -12.74
CA PHE A 264 -24.85 -1.73 -11.37
C PHE A 264 -23.50 -1.03 -11.24
N ASN A 265 -22.54 -1.34 -12.12
CA ASN A 265 -21.20 -0.76 -12.09
C ASN A 265 -21.22 0.76 -12.36
N GLU A 266 -22.06 1.23 -13.30
CA GLU A 266 -22.25 2.67 -13.54
C GLU A 266 -22.79 3.41 -12.31
N LYS A 267 -23.73 2.81 -11.57
CA LYS A 267 -24.32 3.41 -10.37
C LYS A 267 -23.48 3.20 -9.12
N ALA A 268 -22.62 2.17 -9.10
CA ALA A 268 -21.67 1.92 -8.02
C ALA A 268 -20.41 2.78 -8.12
N ASP A 269 -20.15 3.41 -9.28
CA ASP A 269 -19.00 4.29 -9.51
C ASP A 269 -19.00 5.49 -8.55
N ASP A 270 -17.86 5.76 -7.93
CA ASP A 270 -17.70 6.85 -6.95
C ASP A 270 -17.82 8.24 -7.56
N LEU A 271 -17.67 8.35 -8.89
CA LEU A 271 -17.86 9.58 -9.64
C LEU A 271 -19.32 9.76 -10.12
N SER A 272 -20.20 8.80 -9.85
CA SER A 272 -21.61 8.83 -10.25
C SER A 272 -22.39 9.85 -9.41
N PRO A 273 -22.97 10.91 -10.03
CA PRO A 273 -23.76 11.88 -9.29
C PRO A 273 -24.97 11.25 -8.60
N GLY A 274 -25.22 11.65 -7.36
CA GLY A 274 -26.36 11.16 -6.57
C GLY A 274 -26.20 9.77 -5.97
N ARG A 275 -25.04 9.12 -6.12
CA ARG A 275 -24.71 7.90 -5.37
C ARG A 275 -24.64 8.22 -3.86
N PRO A 276 -25.38 7.52 -3.00
CA PRO A 276 -25.30 7.75 -1.56
C PRO A 276 -23.90 7.44 -1.02
N ALA A 277 -23.39 8.29 -0.14
CA ALA A 277 -22.05 8.15 0.43
C ALA A 277 -22.00 8.43 1.94
N MET A 278 -21.05 7.79 2.62
CA MET A 278 -20.70 8.10 4.01
C MET A 278 -19.61 9.18 4.14
N THR A 279 -19.14 9.69 3.00
CA THR A 279 -17.98 10.55 2.86
C THR A 279 -18.34 12.05 3.02
N PRO A 280 -17.37 12.94 3.30
CA PRO A 280 -17.64 14.36 3.57
C PRO A 280 -18.22 15.15 2.40
N TRP A 281 -17.97 14.74 1.15
CA TRP A 281 -18.58 15.33 -0.04
C TRP A 281 -19.20 14.25 -0.93
N THR A 282 -20.21 14.64 -1.71
CA THR A 282 -20.84 13.80 -2.75
C THR A 282 -20.69 14.46 -4.10
N VAL A 283 -20.49 13.68 -5.16
CA VAL A 283 -20.42 14.23 -6.52
C VAL A 283 -21.79 14.81 -6.89
N ALA A 284 -21.82 16.11 -7.14
CA ALA A 284 -23.02 16.85 -7.52
C ALA A 284 -23.14 16.98 -9.03
N GLN A 285 -22.02 17.19 -9.72
CA GLN A 285 -21.97 17.34 -11.17
C GLN A 285 -20.70 16.71 -11.72
N TYR A 286 -20.90 15.67 -12.54
CA TYR A 286 -19.84 15.11 -13.36
C TYR A 286 -20.39 14.18 -14.45
N LYS A 287 -19.80 14.26 -15.63
CA LYS A 287 -19.80 13.22 -16.67
C LYS A 287 -18.38 13.10 -17.25
N ALA A 288 -18.03 11.92 -17.74
CA ALA A 288 -16.73 11.70 -18.36
C ALA A 288 -16.50 12.70 -19.52
N GLY A 289 -15.37 13.42 -19.47
CA GLY A 289 -15.04 14.47 -20.44
C GLY A 289 -15.43 15.89 -20.01
N ASP A 290 -16.23 16.06 -18.94
CA ASP A 290 -16.52 17.39 -18.41
C ASP A 290 -15.22 18.11 -17.99
N PRO A 291 -15.12 19.44 -18.21
CA PRO A 291 -13.93 20.20 -17.84
C PRO A 291 -13.69 20.23 -16.34
N LYS A 292 -14.73 19.95 -15.54
CA LYS A 292 -14.70 19.98 -14.07
C LYS A 292 -15.55 18.86 -13.49
N LEU A 293 -15.10 18.31 -12.36
CA LEU A 293 -15.96 17.58 -11.42
C LEU A 293 -16.28 18.49 -10.24
N ILE A 294 -17.55 18.57 -9.86
CA ILE A 294 -18.02 19.31 -8.70
C ILE A 294 -18.58 18.33 -7.66
N ALA A 295 -18.02 18.36 -6.46
CA ALA A 295 -18.54 17.64 -5.30
C ALA A 295 -18.93 18.63 -4.20
N THR A 296 -20.13 18.46 -3.63
CA THR A 296 -20.67 19.33 -2.58
C THR A 296 -20.73 18.57 -1.26
N ARG A 297 -20.73 19.29 -0.14
CA ARG A 297 -20.74 18.68 1.19
C ARG A 297 -21.91 17.72 1.38
N ASN A 298 -21.65 16.64 2.10
CA ASN A 298 -22.67 15.69 2.53
C ASN A 298 -23.45 16.26 3.72
N PRO A 299 -24.77 16.54 3.57
CA PRO A 299 -25.55 17.09 4.67
C PRO A 299 -25.77 16.07 5.81
N TYR A 300 -25.56 14.78 5.62
CA TYR A 300 -25.68 13.78 6.69
C TYR A 300 -24.31 13.32 7.21
N TYR A 301 -23.26 14.09 6.95
CA TYR A 301 -21.92 13.73 7.41
C TYR A 301 -21.87 13.66 8.94
N TRP A 302 -21.24 12.59 9.44
CA TRP A 302 -21.38 12.07 10.79
C TRP A 302 -20.26 12.53 11.75
N LYS A 303 -19.43 13.48 11.32
CA LYS A 303 -18.33 14.02 12.12
C LYS A 303 -18.55 15.48 12.45
N VAL A 304 -18.08 15.85 13.64
CA VAL A 304 -18.13 17.22 14.15
C VAL A 304 -16.75 17.63 14.66
N ASP A 305 -16.51 18.93 14.81
CA ASP A 305 -15.35 19.41 15.56
C ASP A 305 -15.61 19.46 17.08
N GLU A 306 -14.61 19.90 17.85
CA GLU A 306 -14.69 20.04 19.31
C GLU A 306 -15.72 21.09 19.79
N LYS A 307 -16.23 21.95 18.90
CA LYS A 307 -17.29 22.94 19.16
C LYS A 307 -18.67 22.49 18.69
N GLY A 308 -18.78 21.29 18.10
CA GLY A 308 -20.04 20.77 17.57
C GLY A 308 -20.37 21.26 16.16
N GLN A 309 -19.43 21.87 15.44
CA GLN A 309 -19.64 22.21 14.03
C GLN A 309 -19.65 20.93 13.18
N GLN A 310 -20.76 20.65 12.50
CA GLN A 310 -20.86 19.55 11.54
C GLN A 310 -19.91 19.75 10.36
N LEU A 311 -18.97 18.84 10.19
CA LEU A 311 -17.98 18.88 9.12
C LEU A 311 -18.60 18.47 7.77
N PRO A 312 -17.91 18.72 6.64
CA PRO A 312 -16.68 19.50 6.48
C PRO A 312 -16.90 21.01 6.57
N TYR A 313 -15.84 21.75 6.94
CA TYR A 313 -15.82 23.21 6.88
C TYR A 313 -16.01 23.72 5.43
N ILE A 314 -15.32 23.11 4.47
CA ILE A 314 -15.38 23.50 3.06
C ILE A 314 -16.66 22.97 2.40
N ASP A 315 -17.34 23.84 1.64
CA ASP A 315 -18.64 23.54 1.04
C ASP A 315 -18.52 22.64 -0.19
N GLN A 316 -17.50 22.89 -1.01
CA GLN A 316 -17.36 22.29 -2.34
C GLN A 316 -15.91 21.93 -2.65
N ILE A 317 -15.72 20.85 -3.41
CA ILE A 317 -14.48 20.53 -4.11
C ILE A 317 -14.72 20.70 -5.61
N GLU A 318 -13.79 21.37 -6.29
CA GLU A 318 -13.76 21.48 -7.74
C GLU A 318 -12.47 20.87 -8.28
N LEU A 319 -12.59 19.88 -9.17
CA LEU A 319 -11.46 19.25 -9.85
C LEU A 319 -11.45 19.64 -11.34
N THR A 320 -10.52 20.51 -11.74
CA THR A 320 -10.30 20.93 -13.12
C THR A 320 -9.53 19.87 -13.92
N LEU A 321 -10.10 19.39 -15.01
CA LEU A 321 -9.51 18.39 -15.89
C LEU A 321 -8.29 18.97 -16.63
N VAL A 322 -7.13 18.33 -16.49
CA VAL A 322 -5.89 18.70 -17.17
C VAL A 322 -5.20 17.48 -17.79
N GLN A 323 -4.38 17.73 -18.82
CA GLN A 323 -3.76 16.64 -19.61
C GLN A 323 -2.47 16.09 -18.97
N ASN A 324 -1.72 16.89 -18.21
CA ASN A 324 -0.41 16.51 -17.68
C ASN A 324 0.01 17.32 -16.44
N ASN A 325 1.17 17.00 -15.85
CA ASN A 325 1.68 17.68 -14.65
C ASN A 325 2.13 19.13 -14.93
N ASP A 326 2.50 19.47 -16.17
CA ASP A 326 2.84 20.85 -16.52
C ASP A 326 1.62 21.76 -16.45
N ALA A 327 0.46 21.26 -16.89
CA ALA A 327 -0.81 21.96 -16.74
C ALA A 327 -1.24 22.10 -15.27
N VAL A 328 -1.01 21.09 -14.42
CA VAL A 328 -1.20 21.22 -12.95
C VAL A 328 -0.32 22.34 -12.40
N ALA A 329 0.96 22.36 -12.75
CA ALA A 329 1.89 23.39 -12.30
C ALA A 329 1.48 24.78 -12.80
N ALA A 330 1.02 24.90 -14.04
CA ALA A 330 0.53 26.16 -14.59
C ALA A 330 -0.64 26.73 -13.77
N LEU A 331 -1.62 25.90 -13.41
CA LEU A 331 -2.73 26.30 -12.53
C LEU A 331 -2.25 26.73 -11.14
N ALA A 332 -1.26 26.06 -10.56
CA ALA A 332 -0.67 26.50 -9.30
C ALA A 332 0.01 27.87 -9.41
N LEU A 333 0.72 28.13 -10.52
CA LEU A 333 1.45 29.38 -10.78
C LEU A 333 0.55 30.54 -11.23
N SER A 334 -0.66 30.24 -11.72
CA SER A 334 -1.76 31.19 -11.94
C SER A 334 -2.66 31.37 -10.71
N CYS A 335 -2.31 30.77 -9.57
CA CYS A 335 -3.02 30.89 -8.30
C CYS A 335 -4.44 30.27 -8.32
N GLU A 336 -4.66 29.24 -9.15
CA GLU A 336 -5.94 28.55 -9.35
C GLU A 336 -6.09 27.23 -8.55
N ILE A 337 -5.08 26.87 -7.75
CA ILE A 337 -5.12 25.71 -6.85
C ILE A 337 -5.05 26.20 -5.40
N ASP A 338 -6.03 25.82 -4.57
CA ASP A 338 -6.06 26.22 -3.15
C ASP A 338 -5.19 25.31 -2.27
N MET A 339 -5.22 23.99 -2.54
CA MET A 339 -4.35 23.01 -1.88
C MET A 339 -4.23 21.74 -2.73
N GLN A 340 -3.01 21.34 -3.08
CA GLN A 340 -2.79 20.07 -3.78
C GLN A 340 -1.38 19.54 -3.57
N PHE A 341 -1.29 18.25 -3.25
CA PHE A 341 -0.03 17.49 -3.27
C PHE A 341 0.09 16.63 -4.52
N ARG A 342 -1.00 15.97 -4.92
CA ARG A 342 -1.02 15.03 -6.05
C ARG A 342 -0.63 15.74 -7.36
N SER A 343 0.30 15.14 -8.11
CA SER A 343 0.80 15.66 -9.40
C SER A 343 1.58 16.98 -9.33
N MET A 344 1.97 17.44 -8.12
CA MET A 344 2.95 18.53 -7.96
C MET A 344 4.37 17.97 -8.15
N ASP A 345 5.19 18.65 -8.96
CA ASP A 345 6.53 18.17 -9.33
C ASP A 345 7.62 18.81 -8.46
N LEU A 346 8.40 17.98 -7.77
CA LEU A 346 9.50 18.43 -6.91
C LEU A 346 10.57 19.21 -7.69
N ARG A 347 10.80 18.91 -8.97
CA ARG A 347 11.78 19.63 -9.82
C ARG A 347 11.41 21.11 -10.02
N LYS A 348 10.16 21.47 -9.78
CA LYS A 348 9.65 22.85 -9.84
C LYS A 348 9.57 23.51 -8.47
N TYR A 349 10.18 22.92 -7.44
CA TYR A 349 10.15 23.44 -6.07
C TYR A 349 10.55 24.92 -6.00
N SER A 350 11.69 25.31 -6.59
CA SER A 350 12.14 26.70 -6.59
C SER A 350 11.12 27.64 -7.24
N LEU A 351 10.51 27.22 -8.35
CA LEU A 351 9.50 28.00 -9.06
C LEU A 351 8.22 28.19 -8.22
N PHE A 352 7.78 27.15 -7.48
CA PHE A 352 6.67 27.29 -6.54
C PHE A 352 7.05 28.21 -5.37
N LYS A 353 8.27 28.08 -4.82
CA LYS A 353 8.75 28.95 -3.74
C LYS A 353 8.79 30.42 -4.17
N GLU A 354 9.28 30.71 -5.36
CA GLU A 354 9.34 32.06 -5.93
C GLU A 354 7.94 32.69 -6.12
N ASN A 355 6.89 31.88 -6.28
CA ASN A 355 5.52 32.34 -6.49
C ASN A 355 4.66 32.36 -5.21
N GLU A 356 5.18 31.97 -4.05
CA GLU A 356 4.43 31.98 -2.77
C GLU A 356 3.82 33.35 -2.48
N GLN A 357 4.63 34.42 -2.56
CA GLN A 357 4.17 35.77 -2.27
C GLN A 357 3.13 36.26 -3.29
N LYS A 358 3.32 35.94 -4.56
CA LYS A 358 2.41 36.34 -5.65
C LYS A 358 1.03 35.70 -5.48
N CYS A 359 0.99 34.42 -5.14
CA CYS A 359 -0.27 33.65 -5.07
C CYS A 359 -0.84 33.50 -3.66
N GLY A 360 -0.11 33.90 -2.61
CA GLY A 360 -0.55 33.78 -1.23
C GLY A 360 -0.64 32.35 -0.69
N TYR A 361 0.06 31.38 -1.31
CA TYR A 361 0.15 30.01 -0.81
C TYR A 361 1.44 29.77 -0.02
N ARG A 362 1.50 28.61 0.65
CA ARG A 362 2.70 28.04 1.27
C ARG A 362 3.05 26.71 0.61
N VAL A 363 4.33 26.50 0.32
CA VAL A 363 4.85 25.23 -0.22
C VAL A 363 5.29 24.35 0.94
N PHE A 364 4.64 23.20 1.07
CA PHE A 364 5.04 22.19 2.04
C PHE A 364 5.92 21.12 1.41
N ARG A 365 6.99 20.74 2.13
CA ARG A 365 7.76 19.54 1.84
C ARG A 365 7.29 18.44 2.77
N TRP A 366 6.29 17.66 2.34
CA TRP A 366 5.85 16.51 3.09
C TRP A 366 6.82 15.34 2.88
N PRO A 367 7.16 14.59 3.94
CA PRO A 367 7.97 13.40 3.82
C PRO A 367 7.24 12.35 2.98
N SER A 368 8.00 11.59 2.19
CA SER A 368 7.50 10.43 1.47
C SER A 368 7.52 9.21 2.37
N ALA A 369 6.48 8.39 2.34
CA ALA A 369 6.46 7.07 2.98
C ALA A 369 7.22 6.01 2.15
N GLN A 370 8.22 6.45 1.38
CA GLN A 370 9.12 5.59 0.63
C GLN A 370 10.38 5.35 1.46
N GLY A 371 10.65 4.09 1.78
CA GLY A 371 11.87 3.66 2.44
C GLY A 371 13.10 4.04 1.61
N THR A 372 13.07 3.72 0.31
CA THR A 372 14.14 4.02 -0.65
C THR A 372 13.53 4.41 -2.01
N ALA A 373 14.03 5.48 -2.62
CA ALA A 373 13.60 5.90 -3.96
C ALA A 373 14.04 4.90 -5.05
N LEU A 374 15.25 4.36 -4.91
CA LEU A 374 15.87 3.42 -5.84
C LEU A 374 16.49 2.22 -5.10
N ALA A 375 15.77 1.11 -5.03
CA ALA A 375 16.27 -0.16 -4.49
C ALA A 375 16.65 -1.12 -5.62
N LEU A 376 17.76 -1.84 -5.44
CA LEU A 376 18.27 -2.84 -6.37
C LEU A 376 18.14 -4.21 -5.74
N TRP A 377 17.51 -5.13 -6.48
CA TRP A 377 17.14 -6.45 -5.98
C TRP A 377 17.82 -7.55 -6.80
N PRO A 378 18.99 -8.05 -6.36
CA PRO A 378 19.56 -9.27 -6.90
C PRO A 378 18.56 -10.44 -6.72
N ASN A 379 18.22 -11.10 -7.83
CA ASN A 379 17.18 -12.12 -7.84
C ASN A 379 17.68 -13.43 -7.23
N GLN A 380 17.37 -13.65 -5.95
CA GLN A 380 17.76 -14.83 -5.18
C GLN A 380 17.02 -16.10 -5.60
N SER A 381 16.03 -16.01 -6.49
CA SER A 381 15.35 -17.15 -7.10
C SER A 381 15.66 -17.33 -8.59
N TYR A 382 16.69 -16.65 -9.12
CA TYR A 382 16.99 -16.65 -10.55
C TYR A 382 17.14 -18.07 -11.12
N ALA A 383 16.31 -18.41 -12.10
CA ALA A 383 16.20 -19.79 -12.59
C ALA A 383 17.17 -20.10 -13.73
N ALA A 384 17.51 -19.11 -14.56
CA ALA A 384 18.26 -19.31 -15.79
C ALA A 384 19.75 -19.62 -15.57
N ASP A 385 20.33 -19.19 -14.45
CA ASP A 385 21.73 -19.46 -14.10
C ASP A 385 21.86 -19.71 -12.59
N SER A 386 22.12 -20.97 -12.22
CA SER A 386 22.26 -21.36 -10.81
C SER A 386 23.49 -20.77 -10.14
N VAL A 387 24.57 -20.53 -10.87
CA VAL A 387 25.81 -19.94 -10.30
C VAL A 387 25.57 -18.47 -9.98
N LEU A 388 24.89 -17.72 -10.87
CA LEU A 388 24.48 -16.34 -10.55
C LEU A 388 23.49 -16.30 -9.39
N ARG A 389 22.53 -17.24 -9.35
CA ARG A 389 21.61 -17.34 -8.20
C ARG A 389 22.37 -17.54 -6.90
N ASP A 390 23.35 -18.46 -6.87
CA ASP A 390 24.16 -18.71 -5.67
C ASP A 390 24.98 -17.47 -5.28
N ILE A 391 25.49 -16.71 -6.25
CA ILE A 391 26.15 -15.41 -6.01
C ILE A 391 25.17 -14.38 -5.44
N PHE A 392 23.95 -14.28 -5.97
CA PHE A 392 22.92 -13.36 -5.48
C PHE A 392 22.42 -13.72 -4.07
N GLN A 393 22.40 -15.01 -3.74
CA GLN A 393 22.10 -15.52 -2.40
C GLN A 393 23.24 -15.27 -1.41
N ASN A 394 24.48 -15.11 -1.87
CA ASN A 394 25.62 -14.80 -1.00
C ASN A 394 25.46 -13.41 -0.35
N LYS A 395 25.41 -13.38 0.98
CA LYS A 395 25.28 -12.14 1.77
C LYS A 395 26.45 -11.19 1.54
N ASP A 396 27.68 -11.69 1.47
CA ASP A 396 28.88 -10.87 1.29
C ASP A 396 28.89 -10.19 -0.09
N PHE A 397 28.37 -10.86 -1.12
CA PHE A 397 28.18 -10.22 -2.43
C PHE A 397 27.22 -9.02 -2.34
N ARG A 398 26.06 -9.17 -1.67
CA ARG A 398 25.10 -8.06 -1.51
C ARG A 398 25.68 -6.90 -0.69
N ILE A 399 26.44 -7.21 0.36
CA ILE A 399 27.15 -6.20 1.15
C ILE A 399 28.17 -5.44 0.29
N ALA A 400 28.93 -6.15 -0.54
CA ALA A 400 29.90 -5.51 -1.44
C ALA A 400 29.23 -4.55 -2.43
N LEU A 401 28.12 -4.97 -3.05
CA LEU A 401 27.35 -4.12 -3.95
C LEU A 401 26.88 -2.84 -3.25
N SER A 402 26.51 -2.92 -1.96
CA SER A 402 26.09 -1.75 -1.19
C SER A 402 27.24 -0.79 -0.90
N TYR A 403 28.41 -1.29 -0.48
CA TYR A 403 29.61 -0.47 -0.24
C TYR A 403 30.14 0.19 -1.51
N ALA A 404 29.88 -0.40 -2.66
CA ALA A 404 30.28 0.15 -3.95
C ALA A 404 29.40 1.33 -4.40
N ILE A 405 28.26 1.63 -3.76
CA ILE A 405 27.36 2.70 -4.23
C ILE A 405 27.71 4.04 -3.57
N ASP A 406 28.08 5.04 -4.39
CA ASP A 406 28.28 6.42 -3.94
C ASP A 406 26.94 7.18 -3.81
N ARG A 407 26.24 6.93 -2.71
CA ARG A 407 24.94 7.54 -2.40
C ARG A 407 25.00 9.07 -2.29
N LYS A 408 26.15 9.63 -1.89
CA LYS A 408 26.34 11.07 -1.77
C LYS A 408 26.42 11.71 -3.15
N LYS A 409 27.26 11.17 -4.04
CA LYS A 409 27.35 11.61 -5.44
C LYS A 409 26.00 11.52 -6.14
N ILE A 410 25.26 10.42 -5.93
CA ILE A 410 23.89 10.27 -6.45
C ILE A 410 22.99 11.38 -5.91
N ASN A 411 22.92 11.58 -4.59
CA ASN A 411 22.02 12.59 -4.01
C ASN A 411 22.29 14.01 -4.54
N THR A 412 23.56 14.38 -4.67
CA THR A 412 23.95 15.71 -5.20
C THR A 412 23.61 15.87 -6.68
N ILE A 413 23.95 14.89 -7.52
CA ILE A 413 23.78 14.99 -8.97
C ILE A 413 22.33 14.81 -9.39
N THR A 414 21.64 13.79 -8.87
CA THR A 414 20.34 13.36 -9.39
C THR A 414 19.17 13.92 -8.59
N TYR A 415 19.36 14.20 -7.30
CA TYR A 415 18.30 14.64 -6.39
C TYR A 415 18.51 16.05 -5.82
N LEU A 416 19.54 16.79 -6.29
CA LEU A 416 19.82 18.18 -5.89
C LEU A 416 19.93 18.36 -4.36
N ASP A 417 20.55 17.38 -3.70
CA ASP A 417 20.70 17.28 -2.24
C ASP A 417 19.38 17.30 -1.46
N GLN A 418 18.25 16.99 -2.11
CA GLN A 418 16.93 16.94 -1.46
C GLN A 418 16.57 15.55 -0.90
N GLY A 419 17.34 14.51 -1.24
CA GLY A 419 17.11 13.15 -0.74
C GLY A 419 17.75 12.91 0.63
N VAL A 420 17.28 11.85 1.30
CA VAL A 420 17.87 11.32 2.54
C VAL A 420 18.74 10.11 2.19
N ILE A 421 20.04 10.19 2.48
CA ILE A 421 20.97 9.07 2.27
C ILE A 421 20.72 8.01 3.34
N ARG A 422 20.33 6.81 2.91
CA ARG A 422 20.05 5.66 3.78
C ARG A 422 20.20 4.33 3.05
N SER A 423 20.28 3.24 3.80
CA SER A 423 20.06 1.88 3.28
C SER A 423 18.57 1.55 3.24
N GLU A 424 18.22 0.47 2.55
CA GLU A 424 16.84 -0.01 2.44
C GLU A 424 16.28 -0.34 3.84
N MET A 425 15.24 0.39 4.23
CA MET A 425 14.47 0.21 5.46
C MET A 425 13.17 1.00 5.36
N VAL A 426 12.17 0.64 6.16
CA VAL A 426 11.00 1.50 6.42
C VAL A 426 11.41 2.90 6.90
N VAL A 427 10.52 3.88 6.77
CA VAL A 427 10.83 5.28 7.15
C VAL A 427 10.86 5.44 8.68
N PRO A 428 11.55 6.46 9.23
CA PRO A 428 11.66 6.65 10.68
C PRO A 428 10.35 6.83 11.45
N ASP A 429 9.30 7.21 10.72
CA ASP A 429 7.95 7.37 11.24
C ASP A 429 7.20 6.03 11.39
N SER A 430 7.68 4.95 10.78
CA SER A 430 7.09 3.62 10.94
C SER A 430 7.32 3.06 12.34
N ALA A 431 6.32 2.39 12.90
CA ALA A 431 6.46 1.63 14.14
C ALA A 431 7.45 0.44 14.03
N PHE A 432 7.80 0.04 12.81
CA PHE A 432 8.74 -1.05 12.52
C PHE A 432 10.14 -0.56 12.18
N TYR A 433 10.40 0.74 12.35
CA TYR A 433 11.71 1.32 12.11
C TYR A 433 12.76 0.82 13.10
N VAL A 434 13.92 0.43 12.56
CA VAL A 434 15.09 -0.04 13.33
C VAL A 434 16.27 0.85 12.92
N PRO A 435 16.64 1.86 13.73
CA PRO A 435 17.69 2.81 13.38
C PRO A 435 19.04 2.18 13.02
N GLU A 436 19.36 1.06 13.68
CA GLU A 436 20.62 0.33 13.47
C GLU A 436 20.68 -0.29 12.06
N VAL A 437 19.52 -0.59 11.46
CA VAL A 437 19.42 -1.19 10.11
C VAL A 437 19.57 -0.13 9.01
N GLU A 438 19.08 1.10 9.24
CA GLU A 438 19.14 2.20 8.27
C GLU A 438 20.56 2.50 7.80
N SER A 439 21.54 2.28 8.68
CA SER A 439 22.96 2.57 8.43
C SER A 439 23.82 1.38 8.01
N LEU A 440 23.24 0.19 7.92
CA LEU A 440 24.00 -1.00 7.55
C LEU A 440 24.56 -0.89 6.13
N TYR A 441 25.88 -1.03 6.03
CA TYR A 441 26.64 -1.11 4.77
C TYR A 441 26.36 0.06 3.81
N MET A 442 26.04 1.25 4.32
CA MET A 442 25.66 2.40 3.48
C MET A 442 26.84 3.24 2.98
N ASP A 443 27.99 3.15 3.66
CA ASP A 443 29.19 3.93 3.34
C ASP A 443 29.65 3.64 1.90
N TYR A 444 30.15 4.66 1.20
CA TYR A 444 30.86 4.43 -0.05
C TYR A 444 32.31 4.07 0.27
N ASP A 445 32.66 2.80 0.10
CA ASP A 445 33.99 2.25 0.38
C ASP A 445 34.35 1.15 -0.65
N PRO A 446 34.95 1.53 -1.79
CA PRO A 446 35.36 0.58 -2.82
C PRO A 446 36.35 -0.48 -2.33
N LYS A 447 37.15 -0.19 -1.30
CA LYS A 447 38.10 -1.16 -0.73
C LYS A 447 37.36 -2.23 0.05
N LYS A 448 36.43 -1.85 0.93
CA LYS A 448 35.54 -2.82 1.60
C LYS A 448 34.72 -3.60 0.59
N ALA A 449 34.18 -2.96 -0.44
CA ALA A 449 33.47 -3.67 -1.50
C ALA A 449 34.35 -4.77 -2.12
N ALA A 450 35.60 -4.47 -2.43
CA ALA A 450 36.55 -5.45 -2.95
C ALA A 450 36.82 -6.61 -1.96
N GLU A 451 37.01 -6.32 -0.67
CA GLU A 451 37.21 -7.34 0.37
C GLU A 451 36.00 -8.27 0.51
N TYR A 452 34.77 -7.74 0.47
CA TYR A 452 33.56 -8.54 0.54
C TYR A 452 33.32 -9.38 -0.73
N LEU A 453 33.74 -8.88 -1.91
CA LEU A 453 33.74 -9.68 -3.13
C LEU A 453 34.72 -10.86 -3.03
N ASP A 454 35.88 -10.66 -2.42
CA ASP A 454 36.84 -11.75 -2.17
C ASP A 454 36.28 -12.77 -1.18
N LYS A 455 35.60 -12.33 -0.11
CA LYS A 455 34.88 -13.23 0.83
C LYS A 455 33.78 -14.02 0.16
N ALA A 456 33.08 -13.41 -0.81
CA ALA A 456 32.10 -14.09 -1.65
C ALA A 456 32.72 -15.08 -2.66
N GLY A 457 34.05 -15.19 -2.71
CA GLY A 457 34.78 -16.09 -3.61
C GLY A 457 34.97 -15.56 -5.03
N LEU A 458 34.69 -14.27 -5.26
CA LEU A 458 34.71 -13.64 -6.59
C LEU A 458 36.04 -12.95 -6.84
N LYS A 459 37.08 -13.71 -7.18
CA LYS A 459 38.45 -13.16 -7.32
C LYS A 459 38.60 -12.27 -8.55
N MET A 460 39.52 -11.32 -8.50
CA MET A 460 39.91 -10.54 -9.69
C MET A 460 40.46 -11.47 -10.77
N GLY A 461 40.04 -11.25 -12.01
CA GLY A 461 40.49 -12.00 -13.17
C GLY A 461 41.87 -11.57 -13.67
N PRO A 462 42.43 -12.29 -14.65
CA PRO A 462 43.76 -12.01 -15.21
C PRO A 462 43.88 -10.63 -15.88
N ASP A 463 42.74 -10.02 -16.28
CA ASP A 463 42.71 -8.69 -16.88
C ASP A 463 42.91 -7.55 -15.86
N GLY A 464 42.88 -7.87 -14.56
CA GLY A 464 42.97 -6.90 -13.46
C GLY A 464 41.79 -5.95 -13.38
N LYS A 465 40.70 -6.19 -14.12
CA LYS A 465 39.55 -5.29 -14.27
C LYS A 465 38.23 -5.95 -13.92
N THR A 466 38.05 -7.23 -14.25
CA THR A 466 36.79 -7.93 -14.02
C THR A 466 36.99 -9.13 -13.12
N ARG A 467 36.05 -9.36 -12.20
CA ARG A 467 36.07 -10.53 -11.31
C ARG A 467 35.57 -11.76 -12.04
N LEU A 468 35.99 -12.92 -11.56
CA LEU A 468 35.52 -14.22 -12.02
C LEU A 468 34.47 -14.79 -11.06
N ARG A 469 33.49 -15.47 -11.65
CA ARG A 469 32.56 -16.36 -10.95
C ARG A 469 33.27 -17.62 -10.45
N PRO A 470 32.67 -18.37 -9.51
CA PRO A 470 33.24 -19.65 -9.05
C PRO A 470 33.44 -20.71 -10.14
N ASP A 471 32.72 -20.60 -11.27
CA ASP A 471 32.88 -21.47 -12.44
C ASP A 471 33.98 -20.99 -13.42
N GLY A 472 34.75 -19.97 -13.03
CA GLY A 472 35.89 -19.44 -13.81
C GLY A 472 35.52 -18.48 -14.93
N LYS A 473 34.23 -18.25 -15.20
CA LYS A 473 33.77 -17.26 -16.18
C LYS A 473 33.83 -15.85 -15.61
N THR A 474 33.90 -14.83 -16.46
CA THR A 474 33.75 -13.44 -16.04
C THR A 474 32.42 -13.23 -15.33
N LEU A 475 32.45 -12.53 -14.19
CA LEU A 475 31.26 -12.06 -13.50
C LEU A 475 30.66 -10.90 -14.27
N GLU A 476 29.57 -11.18 -14.95
CA GLU A 476 28.75 -10.20 -15.66
C GLU A 476 27.30 -10.27 -15.16
N ILE A 477 26.73 -9.11 -14.84
CA ILE A 477 25.36 -8.96 -14.36
C ILE A 477 24.64 -7.87 -15.14
N THR A 478 23.32 -8.00 -15.26
CA THR A 478 22.47 -7.01 -15.92
C THR A 478 21.45 -6.42 -14.96
N ILE A 479 21.42 -5.10 -14.89
CA ILE A 479 20.32 -4.33 -14.32
C ILE A 479 19.29 -4.12 -15.43
N GLU A 480 18.07 -4.64 -15.24
CA GLU A 480 16.93 -4.38 -16.13
C GLU A 480 15.98 -3.38 -15.45
N THR A 481 15.52 -2.36 -16.18
CA THR A 481 14.74 -1.26 -15.58
C THR A 481 13.77 -0.58 -16.53
N GLU A 482 12.68 -0.03 -15.97
CA GLU A 482 11.76 0.91 -16.64
C GLU A 482 12.00 2.37 -16.24
N ARG A 483 12.95 2.60 -15.34
CA ARG A 483 13.18 3.91 -14.71
C ARG A 483 13.69 4.93 -15.74
N THR A 484 13.30 6.19 -15.53
CA THR A 484 13.68 7.33 -16.38
C THR A 484 14.10 8.53 -15.52
N GLY A 485 14.67 9.56 -16.15
CA GLY A 485 15.09 10.79 -15.45
C GLY A 485 16.11 10.50 -14.33
N ALA A 486 15.94 11.15 -13.18
CA ALA A 486 16.88 11.08 -12.05
C ALA A 486 17.20 9.65 -11.58
N GLU A 487 16.23 8.74 -11.64
CA GLU A 487 16.44 7.33 -11.26
C GLU A 487 17.33 6.61 -12.26
N LEU A 488 17.21 6.91 -13.56
CA LEU A 488 18.08 6.34 -14.60
C LEU A 488 19.51 6.86 -14.50
N ASP A 489 19.68 8.16 -14.26
CA ASP A 489 20.99 8.79 -14.06
C ASP A 489 21.70 8.17 -12.84
N ALA A 490 20.95 7.92 -11.76
CA ALA A 490 21.48 7.24 -10.58
C ALA A 490 21.94 5.80 -10.89
N LEU A 491 21.18 5.04 -11.70
CA LEU A 491 21.59 3.69 -12.12
C LEU A 491 22.87 3.70 -12.96
N GLN A 492 23.08 4.71 -13.81
CA GLN A 492 24.32 4.85 -14.59
C GLN A 492 25.54 5.08 -13.69
N LEU A 493 25.39 5.90 -12.64
CA LEU A 493 26.43 6.09 -11.62
C LEU A 493 26.71 4.81 -10.82
N ILE A 494 25.67 4.02 -10.52
CA ILE A 494 25.83 2.72 -9.85
C ILE A 494 26.59 1.74 -10.76
N VAL A 495 26.27 1.69 -12.06
CA VAL A 495 26.99 0.85 -13.03
C VAL A 495 28.46 1.25 -13.10
N GLU A 496 28.78 2.54 -13.15
CA GLU A 496 30.16 3.06 -13.10
C GLU A 496 30.91 2.54 -11.87
N THR A 497 30.31 2.67 -10.68
CA THR A 497 30.96 2.31 -9.42
C THR A 497 31.05 0.80 -9.18
N TRP A 498 30.08 0.01 -9.64
CA TRP A 498 30.15 -1.46 -9.64
C TRP A 498 31.22 -1.99 -10.60
N ASN A 499 31.33 -1.40 -11.80
CA ASN A 499 32.40 -1.74 -12.74
C ASN A 499 33.78 -1.43 -12.15
N ALA A 500 33.93 -0.33 -11.41
CA ALA A 500 35.19 0.06 -10.78
C ALA A 500 35.71 -0.95 -9.73
N VAL A 501 34.82 -1.75 -9.11
CA VAL A 501 35.19 -2.83 -8.17
C VAL A 501 35.26 -4.21 -8.84
N GLY A 502 35.14 -4.25 -10.16
CA GLY A 502 35.28 -5.43 -11.01
C GLY A 502 34.02 -6.27 -11.18
N VAL A 503 32.85 -5.74 -10.80
CA VAL A 503 31.55 -6.36 -11.10
C VAL A 503 31.05 -5.81 -12.44
N LYS A 504 31.32 -6.55 -13.54
CA LYS A 504 30.95 -6.10 -14.88
C LYS A 504 29.42 -5.99 -14.98
N THR A 505 28.92 -4.78 -15.15
CA THR A 505 27.48 -4.49 -15.06
C THR A 505 26.99 -3.86 -16.36
N ALA A 506 25.95 -4.44 -16.94
CA ALA A 506 25.18 -3.87 -18.03
C ALA A 506 23.88 -3.24 -17.51
N LEU A 507 23.46 -2.12 -18.12
CA LEU A 507 22.18 -1.48 -17.86
C LEU A 507 21.28 -1.62 -19.10
N LYS A 508 20.12 -2.24 -18.91
CA LYS A 508 19.13 -2.46 -19.96
C LYS A 508 17.82 -1.76 -19.60
N THR A 509 17.51 -0.69 -20.34
CA THR A 509 16.24 0.03 -20.21
C THR A 509 15.18 -0.56 -21.12
N MET A 510 13.93 -0.57 -20.68
CA MET A 510 12.78 -0.94 -21.50
C MET A 510 11.51 -0.23 -21.02
N THR A 511 10.41 -0.37 -21.77
CA THR A 511 9.10 0.12 -21.33
C THR A 511 8.59 -0.70 -20.16
N ARG A 512 7.73 -0.11 -19.32
CA ARG A 512 7.11 -0.80 -18.18
C ARG A 512 6.37 -2.08 -18.59
N ASP A 513 5.64 -2.04 -19.71
CA ASP A 513 4.89 -3.19 -20.23
C ASP A 513 5.79 -4.36 -20.65
N ALA A 514 7.03 -4.07 -21.04
CA ALA A 514 8.03 -5.09 -21.33
C ALA A 514 8.76 -5.56 -20.06
N PHE A 515 9.06 -4.65 -19.14
CA PHE A 515 9.78 -4.96 -17.89
C PHE A 515 8.95 -5.82 -16.95
N TRP A 516 7.69 -5.45 -16.73
CA TRP A 516 6.85 -6.03 -15.68
C TRP A 516 6.65 -7.54 -15.82
N PRO A 517 6.29 -8.09 -17.01
CA PRO A 517 6.15 -9.53 -17.19
C PRO A 517 7.47 -10.28 -16.97
N ARG A 518 8.62 -9.68 -17.32
CA ARG A 518 9.95 -10.30 -17.10
C ARG A 518 10.31 -10.35 -15.63
N ALA A 519 10.10 -9.24 -14.92
CA ALA A 519 10.43 -9.14 -13.50
C ALA A 519 9.58 -10.10 -12.67
N THR A 520 8.26 -10.10 -12.89
CA THR A 520 7.32 -11.02 -12.21
C THR A 520 7.45 -12.47 -12.67
N GLY A 521 7.90 -12.68 -13.92
CA GLY A 521 8.24 -14.00 -14.48
C GLY A 521 9.57 -14.58 -14.00
N ASN A 522 10.25 -13.95 -13.03
CA ASN A 522 11.53 -14.40 -12.49
C ASN A 522 12.69 -14.43 -13.52
N GLU A 523 12.64 -13.58 -14.55
CA GLU A 523 13.60 -13.56 -15.67
C GLU A 523 14.70 -12.49 -15.55
N VAL A 524 14.55 -11.56 -14.60
CA VAL A 524 15.47 -10.45 -14.40
C VAL A 524 16.55 -10.82 -13.38
N GLN A 525 17.81 -10.45 -13.64
CA GLN A 525 18.94 -10.68 -12.73
C GLN A 525 18.94 -9.69 -11.56
N ILE A 526 18.95 -8.39 -11.86
CA ILE A 526 18.81 -7.32 -10.88
C ILE A 526 17.63 -6.46 -11.30
N SER A 527 16.55 -6.54 -10.53
CA SER A 527 15.38 -5.70 -10.74
C SER A 527 15.52 -4.41 -9.93
N VAL A 528 14.92 -3.34 -10.45
CA VAL A 528 14.98 -2.01 -9.83
C VAL A 528 13.58 -1.54 -9.53
N TRP A 529 13.32 -1.19 -8.27
CA TRP A 529 12.06 -0.62 -7.84
C TRP A 529 12.28 0.36 -6.68
N SER A 530 11.32 1.23 -6.40
CA SER A 530 11.31 1.95 -5.12
C SER A 530 10.86 0.99 -4.00
N THR A 531 11.11 1.33 -2.73
CA THR A 531 10.41 0.70 -1.60
C THR A 531 9.40 1.68 -1.05
N ASP A 532 8.19 1.66 -1.60
CA ASP A 532 7.06 2.36 -1.02
C ASP A 532 6.46 1.56 0.16
N ARG A 533 5.28 1.94 0.67
CA ARG A 533 4.64 1.30 1.84
C ARG A 533 5.50 1.32 3.11
N GLY A 534 6.50 2.20 3.17
CA GLY A 534 7.49 2.27 4.24
C GLY A 534 6.95 2.77 5.58
N LEU A 535 5.67 3.12 5.70
CA LEU A 535 5.03 3.43 6.99
C LEU A 535 4.46 2.17 7.66
N GLU A 536 3.77 1.33 6.90
CA GLU A 536 3.08 0.14 7.39
C GLU A 536 3.27 -1.02 6.39
N PRO A 537 4.39 -1.74 6.48
CA PRO A 537 4.74 -2.78 5.53
C PRO A 537 3.83 -4.00 5.60
N PHE A 538 3.08 -4.22 6.70
CA PHE A 538 2.21 -5.40 6.81
C PHE A 538 0.92 -5.31 6.00
N VAL A 539 0.60 -4.14 5.44
CA VAL A 539 -0.53 -3.99 4.50
C VAL A 539 -0.18 -4.61 3.14
N ASP A 540 1.08 -4.55 2.70
CA ASP A 540 1.55 -5.20 1.48
C ASP A 540 3.06 -5.48 1.61
N PRO A 541 3.46 -6.67 2.10
CA PRO A 541 4.80 -6.92 2.62
C PRO A 541 5.83 -7.33 1.56
N ILE A 542 5.57 -7.05 0.27
CA ILE A 542 6.34 -7.55 -0.88
C ILE A 542 7.84 -7.25 -0.84
N TYR A 543 8.27 -6.21 -0.13
CA TYR A 543 9.69 -5.84 0.02
C TYR A 543 10.39 -6.51 1.21
N ILE A 544 9.62 -6.98 2.20
CA ILE A 544 10.18 -7.48 3.47
C ILE A 544 10.39 -8.99 3.42
N PHE A 545 9.43 -9.73 2.87
CA PHE A 545 9.53 -11.17 2.70
C PHE A 545 8.82 -11.62 1.41
N PRO A 546 9.18 -12.80 0.87
CA PRO A 546 8.49 -13.35 -0.30
C PRO A 546 6.99 -13.50 -0.02
N PHE A 547 6.17 -12.85 -0.83
CA PHE A 547 4.71 -12.76 -0.66
C PHE A 547 3.98 -13.15 -1.94
N ASP A 548 4.36 -12.55 -3.07
CA ASP A 548 3.84 -12.84 -4.40
C ASP A 548 4.89 -12.62 -5.50
N GLU A 549 4.51 -12.72 -6.77
CA GLU A 549 5.41 -12.51 -7.91
C GLU A 549 6.10 -11.13 -7.96
N ARG A 550 5.60 -10.13 -7.20
CA ARG A 550 6.18 -8.79 -7.08
C ARG A 550 7.28 -8.72 -6.02
N SER A 551 7.57 -9.82 -5.32
CA SER A 551 8.73 -9.92 -4.43
C SER A 551 10.04 -9.87 -5.22
N TRP A 552 10.48 -8.66 -5.57
CA TRP A 552 11.58 -8.36 -6.49
C TRP A 552 12.90 -9.05 -6.15
N MET A 553 13.14 -9.32 -4.87
CA MET A 553 14.31 -10.05 -4.38
C MET A 553 14.29 -11.54 -4.69
N ALA A 554 13.11 -12.13 -4.91
CA ALA A 554 12.92 -13.54 -5.24
C ALA A 554 11.49 -13.85 -5.77
N PRO A 555 11.16 -13.48 -7.02
CA PRO A 555 9.81 -13.66 -7.56
C PRO A 555 9.28 -15.09 -7.48
N ALA A 556 10.13 -16.09 -7.72
CA ALA A 556 9.71 -17.50 -7.66
C ALA A 556 9.35 -17.95 -6.23
N TYR A 557 9.96 -17.34 -5.21
CA TYR A 557 9.64 -17.62 -3.82
C TYR A 557 8.29 -17.01 -3.44
N GLY A 558 8.01 -15.80 -3.92
CA GLY A 558 6.71 -15.18 -3.70
C GLY A 558 5.58 -15.94 -4.41
N ILE A 559 5.79 -16.41 -5.64
CA ILE A 559 4.83 -17.29 -6.35
C ILE A 559 4.52 -18.56 -5.51
N TYR A 560 5.55 -19.15 -4.88
CA TYR A 560 5.35 -20.29 -3.99
C TYR A 560 4.41 -19.99 -2.83
N TYR A 561 4.58 -18.85 -2.14
CA TYR A 561 3.67 -18.47 -1.05
C TYR A 561 2.27 -18.10 -1.53
N LYS A 562 2.14 -17.28 -2.58
CA LYS A 562 0.85 -16.89 -3.16
C LYS A 562 0.00 -18.08 -3.61
N THR A 563 0.65 -19.12 -4.13
CA THR A 563 -0.05 -20.32 -4.64
C THR A 563 -0.10 -21.48 -3.63
N ALA A 564 0.26 -21.22 -2.36
CA ALA A 564 0.36 -22.24 -1.32
C ALA A 564 1.18 -23.48 -1.74
N GLY A 565 2.23 -23.25 -2.52
CA GLY A 565 3.18 -24.26 -3.01
C GLY A 565 2.79 -24.96 -4.31
N ALA A 566 1.69 -24.59 -4.97
CA ALA A 566 1.30 -25.18 -6.24
C ALA A 566 2.24 -24.77 -7.40
N GLN A 567 2.83 -23.59 -7.33
CA GLN A 567 3.80 -23.07 -8.30
C GLN A 567 5.01 -22.45 -7.58
N GLY A 568 5.99 -21.95 -8.34
CA GLY A 568 7.16 -21.27 -7.78
C GLY A 568 8.20 -22.23 -7.18
N VAL A 569 9.11 -21.68 -6.38
CA VAL A 569 10.21 -22.42 -5.76
C VAL A 569 10.16 -22.23 -4.24
N LYS A 570 10.20 -23.33 -3.49
CA LYS A 570 10.25 -23.26 -2.02
C LYS A 570 11.61 -22.65 -1.58
N PRO A 571 11.61 -21.60 -0.73
CA PRO A 571 12.85 -21.10 -0.15
C PRO A 571 13.57 -22.18 0.65
N THR A 572 14.89 -22.26 0.50
CA THR A 572 15.71 -23.27 1.20
C THR A 572 16.34 -22.74 2.49
N GLY A 573 16.26 -21.43 2.75
CA GLY A 573 16.85 -20.78 3.93
C GLY A 573 18.36 -20.59 3.86
N LYS A 574 18.96 -20.76 2.67
CA LYS A 574 20.37 -20.48 2.40
C LYS A 574 20.63 -19.00 2.17
#